data_AF-A0A9Q9ARY8-F1
#
_entry.id   AF-A0A9Q9ARY8-F1
#
_cell.length_a   1.000
_cell.length_b   1.000
_cell.length_c   1.000
_cell.angle_alpha   90.00
_cell.angle_beta   90.00
_cell.angle_gamma   90.00
#
_symmetry.space_group_name_H-M   'P 1'
#
loop_
_entity.id
_entity.type
_entity.pdbx_description
1 polymer ?
#
loop_
_entity_poly.entity_id
_entity_poly.type
_entity_poly.pdbx_seq_one_letter_code
_entity_poly.pdbx_strand_id
1 'polypeptide(L)'
;MSAPSSDLAEKLDIILSKLTTLERGQTGLQQNHDSLSSTVESINGRVNALAGVKQAQDGIAHDARYPSPRLGPTSPKLIPRSHQKRDSIGSSDGQVKETNGTSSELASSSPPPRRGSLTTSKIILTSYPGQAGVDPLPMEWGSRDTAKRGPVVVSRNPSTIRRRNAIGAHGGSYSIYYALAVASKQMDTEHKPDFTNTEPAATIGPFPTWYDPKKIVAMDPWGHLSPWLYGDYIKNENVEIRPTIAVTKAHMILPELEESVRKGRLVPDGKICLNASGELNVTKFAVEPVWYLPGVAERFGIDEGTLRRSLFEHTGGSYPELITRNDIKLFLPPIGGLTVYCFGDPKKMSDPNSKLALRVHDECNGSDVFGSDICTCRPYLIFGIEEAVKEAQRGGSGVVIYFRKEGRALGEVTKYLVYNARKRGSDKASEYFKRTENIAGVKDMRFQALMPDILHWLGITKIDRMLSMSNMKHDAIVDQGIPIHERVPIPDEMIPEDSRVEIDAKIHAGYFTTGKIMTVEELDNVKGRAWEDVDH
;
A
#
# COMPACT_ATOMS: atom_id res chain seq x y z
N MET A 1 -42.20 -47.88 45.51
CA MET A 1 -41.78 -47.69 44.11
C MET A 1 -42.44 -46.42 43.60
N SER A 2 -41.74 -45.27 43.66
CA SER A 2 -42.22 -44.01 43.07
C SER A 2 -41.37 -43.68 41.85
N ALA A 3 -42.04 -43.53 40.70
CA ALA A 3 -41.43 -43.26 39.41
C ALA A 3 -40.59 -41.96 39.40
N PRO A 4 -39.47 -41.91 38.65
CA PRO A 4 -38.71 -40.68 38.50
C PRO A 4 -39.53 -39.62 37.75
N SER A 5 -39.44 -38.38 38.22
CA SER A 5 -40.17 -37.20 37.74
C SER A 5 -40.03 -37.01 36.22
N SER A 6 -41.16 -36.76 35.55
CA SER A 6 -41.29 -36.59 34.09
C SER A 6 -40.30 -35.61 33.46
N ASP A 7 -39.81 -34.61 34.21
CA ASP A 7 -38.86 -33.59 33.77
C ASP A 7 -37.47 -34.15 33.41
N LEU A 8 -37.03 -35.24 34.03
CA LEU A 8 -35.71 -35.82 33.74
C LEU A 8 -35.72 -36.64 32.44
N ALA A 9 -36.83 -37.33 32.16
CA ALA A 9 -37.02 -38.09 30.93
C ALA A 9 -37.09 -37.17 29.71
N GLU A 10 -37.81 -36.05 29.83
CA GLU A 10 -37.98 -35.06 28.76
C GLU A 10 -36.65 -34.37 28.41
N LYS A 11 -35.83 -34.05 29.42
CA LYS A 11 -34.47 -33.53 29.22
C LYS A 11 -33.53 -34.54 28.55
N LEU A 12 -33.65 -35.82 28.88
CA LEU A 12 -32.84 -36.88 28.28
C LEU A 12 -33.17 -37.07 26.79
N ASP A 13 -34.46 -37.02 26.43
CA ASP A 13 -34.91 -37.11 25.05
C ASP A 13 -34.44 -35.92 24.19
N ILE A 14 -34.45 -34.71 24.76
CA ILE A 14 -33.91 -33.53 24.07
C ILE A 14 -32.40 -33.70 23.82
N ILE A 15 -31.64 -34.21 24.79
CA ILE A 15 -30.19 -34.44 24.65
C ILE A 15 -29.93 -35.52 23.59
N LEU A 16 -30.66 -36.63 23.62
CA LEU A 16 -30.55 -37.71 22.63
C LEU A 16 -30.86 -37.21 21.22
N SER A 17 -31.89 -36.37 21.05
CA SER A 17 -32.23 -35.78 19.74
C SER A 17 -31.11 -34.89 19.18
N LYS A 18 -30.44 -34.11 20.06
CA LYS A 18 -29.32 -33.24 19.69
C LYS A 18 -28.08 -34.05 19.35
N LEU A 19 -27.77 -35.10 20.10
CA LEU A 19 -26.68 -36.03 19.82
C LEU A 19 -26.86 -36.73 18.47
N THR A 20 -28.07 -37.23 18.20
CA THR A 20 -28.40 -37.86 16.91
C THR A 20 -28.26 -36.88 15.74
N THR A 21 -28.58 -35.60 15.96
CA THR A 21 -28.43 -34.54 14.94
C THR A 21 -26.95 -34.24 14.69
N LEU A 22 -26.12 -34.23 15.74
CA LEU A 22 -24.67 -34.04 15.64
C LEU A 22 -23.98 -35.21 14.92
N GLU A 23 -24.36 -36.46 15.22
CA GLU A 23 -23.83 -37.65 14.54
C GLU A 23 -24.16 -37.65 13.03
N ARG A 24 -25.38 -37.22 12.66
CA ARG A 24 -25.74 -37.04 11.25
C ARG A 24 -24.92 -35.92 10.59
N GLY A 25 -24.69 -34.81 11.29
CA GLY A 25 -23.84 -33.71 10.81
C GLY A 25 -22.39 -34.14 10.61
N GLN A 26 -21.84 -34.95 11.52
CA GLN A 26 -20.49 -35.50 11.42
C GLN A 26 -20.37 -36.48 10.23
N THR A 27 -21.38 -37.31 10.01
CA THR A 27 -21.42 -38.22 8.86
C THR A 27 -21.48 -37.45 7.53
N GLY A 28 -22.25 -36.36 7.47
CA GLY A 28 -22.31 -35.48 6.29
C GLY A 28 -20.99 -34.75 6.01
N LEU A 29 -20.28 -34.31 7.06
CA LEU A 29 -18.95 -33.73 6.94
C LEU A 29 -17.91 -34.73 6.43
N GLN A 30 -17.97 -35.98 6.90
CA GLN A 30 -17.10 -37.06 6.42
C GLN A 30 -17.33 -37.32 4.92
N GLN A 31 -18.59 -37.43 4.47
CA GLN A 31 -18.93 -37.62 3.06
C GLN A 31 -18.48 -36.45 2.18
N ASN A 32 -18.61 -35.21 2.67
CA ASN A 32 -18.12 -34.04 1.96
C ASN A 32 -16.59 -34.03 1.86
N HIS A 33 -15.89 -34.47 2.90
CA HIS A 33 -14.43 -34.60 2.90
C HIS A 33 -13.94 -35.64 1.88
N ASP A 34 -14.59 -36.80 1.84
CA ASP A 34 -14.27 -37.87 0.89
C ASP A 34 -14.52 -37.44 -0.57
N SER A 35 -15.62 -36.73 -0.82
CA SER A 35 -15.93 -36.14 -2.12
C SER A 35 -14.89 -35.09 -2.55
N LEU A 36 -14.47 -34.23 -1.62
CA LEU A 36 -13.44 -33.22 -1.87
C LEU A 36 -12.09 -33.87 -2.18
N SER A 37 -11.71 -34.92 -1.43
CA SER A 37 -10.49 -35.68 -1.65
C SER A 37 -10.46 -36.31 -3.05
N SER A 38 -11.56 -36.96 -3.46
CA SER A 38 -11.67 -37.53 -4.82
C SER A 38 -11.59 -36.48 -5.93
N THR A 39 -12.09 -35.26 -5.68
CA THR A 39 -12.02 -34.14 -6.63
C THR A 39 -10.58 -33.64 -6.75
N VAL A 40 -9.85 -33.55 -5.64
CA VAL A 40 -8.44 -33.16 -5.62
C VAL A 40 -7.57 -34.19 -6.35
N GLU A 41 -7.81 -35.49 -6.15
CA GLU A 41 -7.11 -36.55 -6.89
C GLU A 41 -7.35 -36.47 -8.40
N SER A 42 -8.60 -36.20 -8.82
CA SER A 42 -8.95 -36.01 -10.22
C SER A 42 -8.24 -34.80 -10.84
N ILE A 43 -8.15 -33.69 -10.10
CA ILE A 43 -7.41 -32.49 -10.53
C ILE A 43 -5.92 -32.79 -10.67
N ASN A 44 -5.31 -33.45 -9.67
CA ASN A 44 -3.90 -33.83 -9.73
C ASN A 44 -3.60 -34.78 -10.90
N GLY A 45 -4.49 -35.72 -11.20
CA GLY A 45 -4.40 -36.57 -12.38
C GLY A 45 -4.37 -35.77 -13.70
N ARG A 46 -5.25 -34.76 -13.82
CA ARG A 46 -5.28 -33.87 -15.00
C ARG A 46 -4.04 -32.99 -15.12
N VAL A 47 -3.53 -32.48 -14.00
CA VAL A 47 -2.30 -31.67 -13.96
C VAL A 47 -1.10 -32.49 -14.42
N ASN A 48 -0.99 -33.74 -13.95
CA ASN A 48 0.10 -34.64 -14.36
C ASN A 48 0.00 -35.03 -15.84
N ALA A 49 -1.21 -35.24 -16.37
CA ALA A 49 -1.41 -35.49 -17.80
C ALA A 49 -1.01 -34.27 -18.66
N LEU A 50 -1.35 -33.05 -18.23
CA LEU A 50 -0.95 -31.80 -18.91
C LEU A 50 0.57 -31.58 -18.86
N ALA A 51 1.23 -31.93 -17.75
CA ALA A 51 2.68 -31.87 -17.64
C ALA A 51 3.37 -32.86 -18.59
N GLY A 52 2.83 -34.07 -18.75
CA GLY A 52 3.34 -35.06 -19.72
C GLY A 52 3.17 -34.63 -21.17
N VAL A 53 2.05 -33.99 -21.53
CA VAL A 53 1.83 -33.43 -22.88
C VAL A 53 2.82 -32.29 -23.17
N LYS A 54 3.16 -31.46 -22.17
CA LYS A 54 4.15 -30.39 -22.32
C LYS A 54 5.56 -30.92 -22.55
N GLN A 55 5.97 -31.98 -21.83
CA GLN A 55 7.26 -32.64 -22.07
C GLN A 55 7.36 -33.28 -23.47
N ALA A 56 6.26 -33.84 -24.00
CA ALA A 56 6.23 -34.38 -25.35
C ALA A 56 6.33 -33.28 -26.44
N GLN A 57 5.75 -32.10 -26.21
CA GLN A 57 5.87 -30.95 -27.12
C GLN A 57 7.27 -30.33 -27.09
N ASP A 58 7.90 -30.23 -25.92
CA ASP A 58 9.26 -29.69 -25.78
C ASP A 58 10.33 -30.65 -26.35
N GLY A 59 10.08 -31.97 -26.33
CA GLY A 59 10.95 -32.97 -26.96
C GLY A 59 10.95 -32.94 -28.49
N ILE A 60 9.83 -32.55 -29.12
CA ILE A 60 9.71 -32.42 -30.59
C ILE A 60 10.41 -31.14 -31.09
N ALA A 61 10.53 -30.11 -30.25
CA ALA A 61 11.17 -28.85 -30.63
C ALA A 61 12.71 -28.92 -30.70
N HIS A 62 13.33 -29.99 -30.19
CA HIS A 62 14.79 -30.07 -30.05
C HIS A 62 15.52 -30.81 -31.19
N ASP A 63 14.81 -31.50 -32.09
CA ASP A 63 15.38 -32.24 -33.22
C ASP A 63 14.86 -31.72 -34.58
N ALA A 64 15.44 -30.63 -35.08
CA ALA A 64 15.34 -30.25 -36.49
C ALA A 64 16.55 -29.41 -36.95
N ARG A 65 17.69 -30.07 -37.21
CA ARG A 65 18.70 -29.58 -38.15
C ARG A 65 18.64 -30.47 -39.39
N TYR A 66 18.21 -29.92 -40.53
CA TYR A 66 18.47 -30.28 -41.96
C TYR A 66 17.33 -29.73 -42.87
N PRO A 67 17.56 -29.49 -44.18
CA PRO A 67 16.95 -28.38 -44.92
C PRO A 67 15.65 -28.73 -45.63
N SER A 68 14.80 -27.72 -45.83
CA SER A 68 13.46 -27.80 -46.40
C SER A 68 13.41 -28.37 -47.84
N PRO A 69 12.48 -29.28 -48.16
CA PRO A 69 12.24 -29.68 -49.54
C PRO A 69 11.34 -28.67 -50.27
N ARG A 70 11.68 -28.39 -51.53
CA ARG A 70 10.85 -27.59 -52.47
C ARG A 70 9.57 -28.37 -52.82
N LEU A 71 8.41 -27.73 -52.70
CA LEU A 71 7.13 -28.24 -53.19
C LEU A 71 6.75 -27.53 -54.49
N GLY A 72 6.50 -28.33 -55.53
CA GLY A 72 6.09 -27.91 -56.88
C GLY A 72 4.59 -27.57 -57.00
N PRO A 73 4.15 -27.12 -58.18
CA PRO A 73 2.88 -26.44 -58.35
C PRO A 73 1.75 -27.45 -58.61
N THR A 74 1.12 -27.99 -57.57
CA THR A 74 -0.26 -28.51 -57.62
C THR A 74 -0.73 -28.89 -56.21
N SER A 75 -1.50 -28.02 -55.57
CA SER A 75 -2.45 -28.36 -54.49
C SER A 75 -3.48 -27.23 -54.30
N PRO A 76 -4.74 -27.53 -53.91
CA PRO A 76 -5.92 -26.76 -54.29
C PRO A 76 -6.21 -25.55 -53.38
N LYS A 77 -6.70 -24.45 -53.97
CA LYS A 77 -7.14 -23.24 -53.27
C LYS A 77 -8.55 -23.42 -52.67
N LEU A 78 -8.70 -23.17 -51.37
CA LEU A 78 -9.99 -23.00 -50.70
C LEU A 78 -10.42 -21.52 -50.73
N ILE A 79 -11.62 -21.29 -51.25
CA ILE A 79 -12.26 -19.97 -51.43
C ILE A 79 -13.13 -19.65 -50.21
N PRO A 80 -13.15 -18.41 -49.67
CA PRO A 80 -14.06 -18.03 -48.58
C PRO A 80 -15.50 -17.78 -49.10
N ARG A 81 -16.49 -18.38 -48.43
CA ARG A 81 -17.92 -18.12 -48.66
C ARG A 81 -18.39 -16.84 -47.95
N SER A 82 -19.28 -16.11 -48.62
CA SER A 82 -19.90 -14.85 -48.20
C SER A 82 -21.31 -15.01 -47.61
N HIS A 83 -21.75 -13.96 -46.91
CA HIS A 83 -23.09 -13.56 -46.45
C HIS A 83 -23.69 -14.23 -45.19
N GLN A 84 -23.99 -13.42 -44.15
CA GLN A 84 -25.29 -12.74 -44.04
C GLN A 84 -25.29 -11.60 -43.00
N LYS A 85 -25.91 -10.49 -43.42
CA LYS A 85 -26.18 -9.24 -42.71
C LYS A 85 -27.55 -9.40 -42.02
N ARG A 86 -27.71 -8.99 -40.75
CA ARG A 86 -29.03 -8.79 -40.14
C ARG A 86 -29.21 -7.30 -39.88
N ASP A 87 -30.15 -6.72 -40.62
CA ASP A 87 -30.60 -5.34 -40.52
C ASP A 87 -31.67 -5.17 -39.42
N SER A 88 -31.75 -3.92 -39.00
CA SER A 88 -32.56 -3.28 -37.98
C SER A 88 -34.07 -3.34 -38.25
N ILE A 89 -34.87 -3.49 -37.19
CA ILE A 89 -36.32 -3.27 -37.22
C ILE A 89 -36.60 -1.84 -36.73
N GLY A 90 -37.03 -0.99 -37.65
CA GLY A 90 -37.75 0.25 -37.33
C GLY A 90 -39.25 -0.03 -37.38
N SER A 91 -40.00 0.50 -36.42
CA SER A 91 -41.46 0.53 -36.45
C SER A 91 -41.92 1.96 -36.67
N SER A 92 -42.66 2.15 -37.76
CA SER A 92 -43.42 3.32 -38.13
C SER A 92 -44.83 3.25 -37.54
N ASP A 93 -45.32 4.36 -37.03
CA ASP A 93 -46.74 4.79 -36.96
C ASP A 93 -46.67 6.31 -36.75
N GLY A 94 -47.46 7.20 -37.34
CA GLY A 94 -48.66 7.15 -38.16
C GLY A 94 -49.25 8.58 -38.06
N GLN A 95 -49.45 9.24 -39.19
CA GLN A 95 -49.87 10.65 -39.29
C GLN A 95 -51.39 10.80 -39.07
N VAL A 96 -51.83 11.73 -38.20
CA VAL A 96 -53.18 12.33 -38.26
C VAL A 96 -53.09 13.82 -37.89
N LYS A 97 -53.69 14.68 -38.72
CA LYS A 97 -53.93 16.12 -38.53
C LYS A 97 -55.21 16.36 -37.73
N GLU A 98 -55.24 17.36 -36.85
CA GLU A 98 -56.21 18.49 -36.87
C GLU A 98 -55.97 19.49 -35.72
N THR A 99 -56.69 20.61 -35.78
CA THR A 99 -56.34 22.00 -35.39
C THR A 99 -56.95 22.51 -34.06
N ASN A 100 -56.34 23.58 -33.53
CA ASN A 100 -56.85 24.67 -32.66
C ASN A 100 -57.21 24.43 -31.17
N GLY A 101 -56.67 25.31 -30.29
CA GLY A 101 -57.38 25.79 -29.09
C GLY A 101 -56.59 25.86 -27.76
N THR A 102 -56.14 27.08 -27.40
CA THR A 102 -56.08 27.70 -26.04
C THR A 102 -55.39 27.01 -24.84
N SER A 103 -54.29 27.64 -24.40
CA SER A 103 -53.86 27.97 -23.02
C SER A 103 -54.04 26.97 -21.86
N SER A 104 -52.93 26.55 -21.27
CA SER A 104 -52.71 26.57 -19.80
C SER A 104 -51.24 26.21 -19.49
N GLU A 105 -50.60 27.05 -18.68
CA GLU A 105 -49.24 26.89 -18.17
C GLU A 105 -49.14 25.71 -17.20
N LEU A 106 -48.20 24.80 -17.44
CA LEU A 106 -47.66 23.90 -16.41
C LEU A 106 -46.15 23.77 -16.61
N ALA A 107 -45.40 24.34 -15.67
CA ALA A 107 -43.96 24.25 -15.59
C ALA A 107 -43.53 22.78 -15.43
N SER A 108 -42.81 22.25 -16.43
CA SER A 108 -42.03 21.03 -16.29
C SER A 108 -40.54 21.37 -16.31
N SER A 109 -39.86 21.04 -15.21
CA SER A 109 -38.44 21.24 -15.03
C SER A 109 -37.66 20.35 -15.99
N SER A 110 -37.00 20.99 -16.95
CA SER A 110 -35.99 20.32 -17.79
C SER A 110 -34.83 19.85 -16.90
N PRO A 111 -34.31 18.62 -17.03
CA PRO A 111 -33.01 18.28 -16.44
C PRO A 111 -31.95 19.20 -17.04
N PRO A 112 -30.92 19.60 -16.27
CA PRO A 112 -29.90 20.52 -16.78
C PRO A 112 -29.22 19.92 -18.01
N PRO A 113 -28.81 20.74 -18.99
CA PRO A 113 -28.18 20.25 -20.20
C PRO A 113 -26.93 19.46 -19.81
N ARG A 114 -26.85 18.20 -20.26
CA ARG A 114 -25.64 17.38 -20.10
C ARG A 114 -24.47 18.18 -20.68
N ARG A 115 -23.54 18.59 -19.80
CA ARG A 115 -22.31 19.28 -20.19
C ARG A 115 -21.64 18.46 -21.29
N GLY A 116 -21.54 19.02 -22.50
CA GLY A 116 -20.99 18.32 -23.67
C GLY A 116 -19.61 17.73 -23.36
N SER A 117 -19.39 16.47 -23.73
CA SER A 117 -18.13 15.78 -23.43
C SER A 117 -16.94 16.49 -24.09
N LEU A 118 -15.93 16.84 -23.29
CA LEU A 118 -14.59 17.21 -23.80
C LEU A 118 -13.62 16.02 -23.73
N THR A 119 -14.11 14.80 -23.43
CA THR A 119 -13.25 13.63 -23.58
C THR A 119 -12.96 13.45 -25.05
N THR A 120 -11.68 13.42 -25.42
CA THR A 120 -11.26 13.03 -26.76
C THR A 120 -11.97 11.72 -27.11
N SER A 121 -12.63 11.66 -28.27
CA SER A 121 -13.39 10.47 -28.69
C SER A 121 -12.51 9.22 -28.92
N LYS A 122 -11.19 9.33 -28.69
CA LYS A 122 -10.18 8.30 -28.91
C LYS A 122 -9.33 8.13 -27.65
N ILE A 123 -9.48 6.99 -26.99
CA ILE A 123 -8.57 6.53 -25.94
C ILE A 123 -7.34 5.92 -26.62
N ILE A 124 -6.17 6.52 -26.39
CA ILE A 124 -4.90 5.95 -26.85
C ILE A 124 -4.46 4.91 -25.82
N LEU A 125 -4.61 3.64 -26.16
CA LEU A 125 -3.98 2.55 -25.42
C LEU A 125 -2.53 2.45 -25.90
N THR A 126 -1.56 2.44 -24.98
CA THR A 126 -0.15 2.13 -25.25
C THR A 126 0.26 0.87 -24.49
N SER A 127 -0.67 -0.08 -24.43
CA SER A 127 -0.51 -1.33 -23.70
C SER A 127 0.51 -2.25 -24.36
N TYR A 128 0.80 -2.12 -25.65
CA TYR A 128 1.78 -3.00 -26.33
C TYR A 128 3.05 -2.25 -26.72
N PRO A 129 4.25 -2.84 -26.54
CA PRO A 129 5.53 -2.18 -26.77
C PRO A 129 5.80 -1.93 -28.26
N GLY A 130 5.33 -2.81 -29.15
CA GLY A 130 5.49 -2.70 -30.60
C GLY A 130 4.52 -1.76 -31.30
N GLN A 131 3.75 -0.96 -30.56
CA GLN A 131 2.81 -0.02 -31.16
C GLN A 131 3.59 1.16 -31.77
N ALA A 132 3.30 1.47 -33.03
CA ALA A 132 4.03 2.50 -33.77
C ALA A 132 4.08 3.85 -33.01
N GLY A 133 5.30 4.34 -32.80
CA GLY A 133 5.57 5.62 -32.15
C GLY A 133 5.70 5.58 -30.62
N VAL A 134 5.77 4.41 -29.97
CA VAL A 134 6.20 4.31 -28.57
C VAL A 134 7.70 4.63 -28.49
N ASP A 135 8.05 5.65 -27.72
CA ASP A 135 9.41 6.20 -27.59
C ASP A 135 9.63 6.67 -26.13
N PRO A 136 9.74 5.75 -25.17
CA PRO A 136 9.85 6.09 -23.76
C PRO A 136 11.16 6.85 -23.48
N LEU A 137 11.09 7.81 -22.55
CA LEU A 137 12.29 8.54 -22.12
C LEU A 137 13.36 7.60 -21.52
N PRO A 138 14.66 7.89 -21.72
CA PRO A 138 15.75 7.11 -21.15
C PRO A 138 15.58 6.91 -19.64
N MET A 139 15.89 5.69 -19.17
CA MET A 139 15.74 5.31 -17.77
C MET A 139 16.75 4.23 -17.38
N GLU A 140 17.84 4.63 -16.74
CA GLU A 140 18.82 3.74 -16.12
C GLU A 140 18.78 3.91 -14.59
N TRP A 141 18.00 3.05 -13.92
CA TRP A 141 17.84 3.11 -12.46
C TRP A 141 19.19 2.95 -11.74
N GLY A 142 19.50 3.85 -10.80
CA GLY A 142 20.79 3.88 -10.10
C GLY A 142 21.93 4.60 -10.84
N SER A 143 21.73 5.09 -12.08
CA SER A 143 22.78 5.86 -12.76
C SER A 143 23.18 7.12 -11.98
N ARG A 144 24.49 7.38 -11.90
CA ARG A 144 25.07 8.61 -11.36
C ARG A 144 24.81 9.83 -12.24
N ASP A 145 24.82 9.61 -13.55
CA ASP A 145 24.50 10.62 -14.54
C ASP A 145 22.97 10.80 -14.57
N THR A 146 22.51 11.99 -14.18
CA THR A 146 21.09 12.34 -14.12
C THR A 146 20.43 12.28 -15.50
N ALA A 147 21.17 12.58 -16.58
CA ALA A 147 20.63 12.49 -17.94
C ALA A 147 20.33 11.04 -18.34
N LYS A 148 21.19 10.09 -17.96
CA LYS A 148 20.96 8.65 -18.17
C LYS A 148 19.95 8.05 -17.20
N ARG A 149 19.95 8.52 -15.94
CA ARG A 149 18.93 8.12 -14.96
C ARG A 149 17.54 8.54 -15.43
N GLY A 150 17.42 9.73 -16.02
CA GLY A 150 16.19 10.24 -16.62
C GLY A 150 15.08 10.57 -15.61
N PRO A 151 14.01 11.27 -16.04
CA PRO A 151 12.85 11.56 -15.19
C PRO A 151 11.94 10.34 -15.05
N VAL A 152 11.19 10.28 -13.96
CA VAL A 152 10.06 9.34 -13.81
C VAL A 152 8.81 9.96 -14.43
N VAL A 153 8.27 9.34 -15.48
CA VAL A 153 7.17 9.92 -16.27
C VAL A 153 6.03 8.93 -16.47
N VAL A 154 4.84 9.31 -16.00
CA VAL A 154 3.57 8.56 -16.13
C VAL A 154 2.51 9.31 -16.96
N SER A 155 2.90 10.40 -17.66
CA SER A 155 1.94 11.29 -18.32
C SER A 155 0.99 10.55 -19.26
N ARG A 156 -0.28 11.01 -19.25
CA ARG A 156 -1.36 10.49 -20.09
C ARG A 156 -1.86 11.50 -21.12
N ASN A 157 -1.20 12.65 -21.24
CA ASN A 157 -1.53 13.63 -22.27
C ASN A 157 -1.39 12.97 -23.66
N PRO A 158 -2.36 13.12 -24.58
CA PRO A 158 -2.31 12.50 -25.90
C PRO A 158 -1.01 12.79 -26.68
N SER A 159 -0.41 13.96 -26.47
CA SER A 159 0.83 14.38 -27.13
C SER A 159 2.08 13.67 -26.60
N THR A 160 2.09 13.26 -25.32
CA THR A 160 3.29 12.73 -24.63
C THR A 160 3.10 11.34 -24.01
N ILE A 161 1.92 10.72 -24.15
CA ILE A 161 1.62 9.36 -23.65
C ILE A 161 2.59 8.29 -24.17
N ARG A 162 3.23 8.54 -25.32
CA ARG A 162 4.24 7.67 -25.93
C ARG A 162 5.63 7.81 -25.32
N ARG A 163 5.89 8.89 -24.57
CA ARG A 163 7.16 9.22 -23.92
C ARG A 163 7.27 8.72 -22.48
N ARG A 164 6.19 8.18 -21.90
CA ARG A 164 6.17 7.66 -20.53
C ARG A 164 7.10 6.45 -20.36
N ASN A 165 7.76 6.39 -19.21
CA ASN A 165 8.68 5.30 -18.83
C ASN A 165 8.31 4.67 -17.48
N ALA A 166 7.11 4.95 -16.98
CA ALA A 166 6.56 4.39 -15.76
C ALA A 166 5.06 4.04 -15.93
N ILE A 167 4.62 3.02 -15.20
CA ILE A 167 3.22 2.58 -15.09
C ILE A 167 2.59 3.34 -13.90
N GLY A 168 1.28 3.61 -13.96
CA GLY A 168 0.56 4.23 -12.84
C GLY A 168 0.20 5.69 -13.09
N ALA A 169 0.18 6.48 -12.02
CA ALA A 169 -0.14 7.91 -12.04
C ALA A 169 0.55 8.63 -10.86
N HIS A 170 0.80 9.93 -11.00
CA HIS A 170 1.26 10.78 -9.90
C HIS A 170 0.14 10.99 -8.86
N GLY A 171 0.51 11.33 -7.62
CA GLY A 171 -0.47 11.59 -6.56
C GLY A 171 -0.78 10.37 -5.68
N GLY A 172 -0.17 9.22 -5.94
CA GLY A 172 -0.47 7.96 -5.22
C GLY A 172 -1.97 7.68 -5.16
N SER A 173 -2.50 7.48 -3.95
CA SER A 173 -3.94 7.28 -3.71
C SER A 173 -4.84 8.45 -4.16
N TYR A 174 -4.29 9.66 -4.33
CA TYR A 174 -5.06 10.84 -4.78
C TYR A 174 -5.27 10.90 -6.30
N SER A 175 -4.59 10.04 -7.06
CA SER A 175 -4.72 9.99 -8.53
C SER A 175 -6.16 9.74 -9.00
N ILE A 176 -6.96 9.00 -8.22
CA ILE A 176 -8.38 8.76 -8.52
C ILE A 176 -9.21 10.04 -8.37
N TYR A 177 -8.93 10.86 -7.35
CA TYR A 177 -9.60 12.17 -7.20
C TYR A 177 -9.22 13.12 -8.33
N TYR A 178 -7.94 13.11 -8.75
CA TYR A 178 -7.52 13.85 -9.93
C TYR A 178 -8.30 13.43 -11.18
N ALA A 179 -8.47 12.12 -11.40
CA ALA A 179 -9.27 11.60 -12.51
C ALA A 179 -10.75 12.06 -12.44
N LEU A 180 -11.35 12.10 -11.24
CA LEU A 180 -12.70 12.64 -11.03
C LEU A 180 -12.76 14.15 -11.29
N ALA A 181 -11.75 14.92 -10.89
CA ALA A 181 -11.66 16.36 -11.16
C ALA A 181 -11.58 16.64 -12.67
N VAL A 182 -10.82 15.84 -13.42
CA VAL A 182 -10.78 15.90 -14.89
C VAL A 182 -12.14 15.55 -15.49
N ALA A 183 -12.75 14.45 -15.06
CA ALA A 183 -14.05 14.00 -15.58
C ALA A 183 -15.18 15.00 -15.30
N SER A 184 -15.14 15.68 -14.15
CA SER A 184 -16.09 16.73 -13.76
C SER A 184 -15.75 18.11 -14.34
N LYS A 185 -14.66 18.22 -15.11
CA LYS A 185 -14.12 19.47 -15.71
C LYS A 185 -13.72 20.53 -14.69
N GLN A 186 -13.34 20.12 -13.49
CA GLN A 186 -12.71 20.98 -12.49
C GLN A 186 -11.19 21.10 -12.71
N MET A 187 -10.60 20.16 -13.46
CA MET A 187 -9.19 20.16 -13.82
C MET A 187 -9.01 20.05 -15.33
N ASP A 188 -8.17 20.92 -15.90
CA ASP A 188 -7.76 20.87 -17.30
C ASP A 188 -6.61 19.86 -17.47
N THR A 189 -6.72 18.99 -18.48
CA THR A 189 -5.67 17.99 -18.80
C THR A 189 -4.43 18.62 -19.43
N GLU A 190 -4.55 19.83 -19.98
CA GLU A 190 -3.43 20.60 -20.53
C GLU A 190 -2.79 21.53 -19.49
N HIS A 191 -3.32 21.57 -18.26
CA HIS A 191 -2.73 22.37 -17.20
C HIS A 191 -1.31 21.88 -16.88
N LYS A 192 -0.36 22.80 -16.99
CA LYS A 192 1.02 22.59 -16.55
C LYS A 192 1.21 23.16 -15.16
N PRO A 193 1.61 22.35 -14.17
CA PRO A 193 1.96 22.86 -12.85
C PRO A 193 3.07 23.91 -12.96
N ASP A 194 2.91 25.03 -12.25
CA ASP A 194 3.96 26.02 -12.05
C ASP A 194 4.76 25.65 -10.79
N PHE A 195 6.05 25.35 -10.98
CA PHE A 195 6.96 24.99 -9.89
C PHE A 195 7.84 26.16 -9.42
N THR A 196 7.56 27.39 -9.86
CA THR A 196 8.28 28.58 -9.42
C THR A 196 8.22 28.75 -7.90
N ASN A 197 9.36 28.93 -7.23
CA ASN A 197 9.49 29.06 -5.78
C ASN A 197 9.02 27.82 -4.98
N THR A 198 9.05 26.64 -5.60
CA THR A 198 8.67 25.37 -4.93
C THR A 198 9.90 24.50 -4.60
N GLU A 199 11.10 25.05 -4.71
CA GLU A 199 12.37 24.35 -4.45
C GLU A 199 12.39 23.76 -3.02
N PRO A 200 13.03 22.60 -2.80
CA PRO A 200 13.18 22.00 -1.48
C PRO A 200 13.73 22.98 -0.44
N ALA A 201 13.03 23.12 0.70
CA ALA A 201 13.45 24.02 1.79
C ALA A 201 14.73 23.55 2.53
N ALA A 202 15.26 22.38 2.18
CA ALA A 202 16.53 21.84 2.67
C ALA A 202 17.22 21.05 1.55
N THR A 203 18.54 21.20 1.46
CA THR A 203 19.37 20.39 0.55
C THR A 203 19.62 19.02 1.16
N ILE A 204 19.28 17.97 0.43
CA ILE A 204 19.49 16.57 0.82
C ILE A 204 20.31 15.88 -0.27
N GLY A 205 21.31 15.11 0.13
CA GLY A 205 22.13 14.32 -0.77
C GLY A 205 22.85 15.14 -1.87
N PRO A 206 23.23 14.49 -2.99
CA PRO A 206 23.07 13.05 -3.23
C PRO A 206 23.98 12.22 -2.31
N PHE A 207 23.48 11.05 -1.89
CA PHE A 207 24.26 10.09 -1.10
C PHE A 207 24.68 8.89 -1.95
N PRO A 208 25.76 8.16 -1.60
CA PRO A 208 26.21 7.00 -2.37
C PRO A 208 25.13 5.95 -2.64
N THR A 209 24.21 5.78 -1.68
CA THR A 209 23.05 4.86 -1.75
C THR A 209 22.05 5.20 -2.85
N TRP A 210 22.00 6.45 -3.33
CA TRP A 210 21.09 6.85 -4.41
C TRP A 210 21.47 6.24 -5.76
N TYR A 211 22.72 5.81 -5.87
CA TYR A 211 23.29 5.21 -7.08
C TYR A 211 23.33 3.69 -7.03
N ASP A 212 22.89 3.08 -5.93
CA ASP A 212 22.78 1.64 -5.81
C ASP A 212 21.33 1.21 -6.12
N PRO A 213 21.09 0.55 -7.27
CA PRO A 213 19.74 0.16 -7.68
C PRO A 213 19.10 -0.86 -6.73
N LYS A 214 19.86 -1.46 -5.80
CA LYS A 214 19.35 -2.39 -4.79
C LYS A 214 19.00 -1.72 -3.46
N LYS A 215 19.53 -0.52 -3.18
CA LYS A 215 19.30 0.18 -1.89
C LYS A 215 18.00 0.95 -1.87
N ILE A 216 17.65 1.61 -2.97
CA ILE A 216 16.41 2.38 -3.10
C ILE A 216 15.62 1.83 -4.29
N VAL A 217 14.54 1.12 -4.00
CA VAL A 217 13.68 0.41 -4.97
C VAL A 217 12.21 0.83 -4.88
N ALA A 218 11.78 1.51 -3.81
CA ALA A 218 10.38 1.88 -3.55
C ALA A 218 10.12 3.40 -3.48
N MET A 219 11.11 4.23 -3.79
CA MET A 219 10.95 5.68 -3.96
C MET A 219 11.93 6.21 -5.02
N ASP A 220 11.69 7.42 -5.54
CA ASP A 220 12.58 8.07 -6.51
C ASP A 220 13.68 8.87 -5.79
N PRO A 221 14.98 8.49 -5.90
CA PRO A 221 16.06 9.23 -5.23
C PRO A 221 16.13 10.71 -5.62
N TRP A 222 15.75 11.02 -6.87
CA TRP A 222 15.81 12.37 -7.42
C TRP A 222 14.47 13.11 -7.34
N GLY A 223 13.44 12.50 -6.73
CA GLY A 223 12.05 12.94 -6.78
C GLY A 223 11.78 14.37 -6.29
N HIS A 224 12.66 14.90 -5.42
CA HIS A 224 12.59 16.27 -4.87
C HIS A 224 13.23 17.33 -5.77
N LEU A 225 13.99 16.92 -6.79
CA LEU A 225 14.67 17.82 -7.73
C LEU A 225 14.18 17.66 -9.17
N SER A 226 13.29 16.71 -9.44
CA SER A 226 12.88 16.32 -10.79
C SER A 226 12.47 17.48 -11.70
N PRO A 227 11.63 18.46 -11.27
CA PRO A 227 11.27 19.59 -12.14
C PRO A 227 12.45 20.46 -12.59
N TRP A 228 13.45 20.63 -11.72
CA TRP A 228 14.62 21.47 -12.00
C TRP A 228 15.71 20.72 -12.77
N LEU A 229 15.92 19.43 -12.47
CA LEU A 229 16.89 18.59 -13.18
C LEU A 229 16.48 18.31 -14.62
N TYR A 230 15.18 18.21 -14.87
CA TYR A 230 14.63 17.78 -16.16
C TYR A 230 13.81 18.89 -16.83
N GLY A 231 14.10 20.15 -16.51
CA GLY A 231 13.37 21.31 -17.03
C GLY A 231 13.37 21.41 -18.56
N ASP A 232 14.42 20.91 -19.23
CA ASP A 232 14.49 20.88 -20.70
C ASP A 232 13.45 19.94 -21.32
N TYR A 233 13.19 18.78 -20.72
CA TYR A 233 12.12 17.88 -21.18
C TYR A 233 10.73 18.53 -21.01
N ILE A 234 10.54 19.30 -19.93
CA ILE A 234 9.28 20.01 -19.68
C ILE A 234 9.07 21.13 -20.72
N LYS A 235 10.11 21.92 -20.98
CA LYS A 235 10.04 23.10 -21.86
C LYS A 235 10.06 22.73 -23.35
N ASN A 236 11.00 21.88 -23.75
CA ASN A 236 11.28 21.62 -25.17
C ASN A 236 10.43 20.47 -25.73
N GLU A 237 10.12 19.47 -24.90
CA GLU A 237 9.44 18.25 -25.34
C GLU A 237 8.01 18.12 -24.79
N ASN A 238 7.53 19.15 -24.07
CA ASN A 238 6.18 19.22 -23.50
C ASN A 238 5.86 18.06 -22.54
N VAL A 239 6.88 17.42 -21.96
CA VAL A 239 6.69 16.27 -21.07
C VAL A 239 6.30 16.74 -19.68
N GLU A 240 5.26 16.13 -19.13
CA GLU A 240 4.85 16.37 -17.77
C GLU A 240 5.73 15.58 -16.78
N ILE A 241 6.51 16.31 -15.99
CA ILE A 241 7.38 15.76 -14.95
C ILE A 241 7.00 16.43 -13.64
N ARG A 242 6.53 15.65 -12.67
CA ARG A 242 6.14 16.13 -11.35
C ARG A 242 7.11 15.61 -10.28
N PRO A 243 7.37 16.38 -9.22
CA PRO A 243 8.14 15.87 -8.09
C PRO A 243 7.34 14.77 -7.39
N THR A 244 8.05 13.75 -6.93
CA THR A 244 7.49 12.67 -6.09
C THR A 244 7.91 12.84 -4.63
N ILE A 245 8.76 13.82 -4.34
CA ILE A 245 9.16 14.21 -2.99
C ILE A 245 9.07 15.72 -2.88
N ALA A 246 8.57 16.25 -1.76
CA ALA A 246 8.57 17.68 -1.47
C ALA A 246 9.11 17.94 -0.07
N VAL A 247 9.88 19.01 0.10
CA VAL A 247 10.54 19.36 1.37
C VAL A 247 10.14 20.76 1.81
N THR A 248 9.65 20.88 3.03
CA THR A 248 9.20 22.16 3.59
C THR A 248 9.60 22.30 5.06
N LYS A 249 9.56 23.52 5.59
CA LYS A 249 9.73 23.80 7.02
C LYS A 249 8.40 24.27 7.59
N ALA A 250 8.12 23.89 8.82
CA ALA A 250 6.91 24.32 9.52
C ALA A 250 7.13 24.32 11.02
N HIS A 251 6.17 24.91 11.72
CA HIS A 251 5.99 24.66 13.14
C HIS A 251 4.89 23.61 13.33
N MET A 252 5.02 22.81 14.38
CA MET A 252 4.09 21.74 14.73
C MET A 252 3.72 21.86 16.21
N ILE A 253 2.43 21.75 16.50
CA ILE A 253 1.91 21.76 17.87
C ILE A 253 1.12 20.48 18.08
N LEU A 254 1.41 19.79 19.20
CA LEU A 254 0.69 18.60 19.63
C LEU A 254 0.28 18.80 21.09
N PRO A 255 -0.99 18.57 21.46
CA PRO A 255 -1.48 18.82 22.83
C PRO A 255 -0.64 18.14 23.92
N GLU A 256 -0.12 16.95 23.66
CA GLU A 256 0.69 16.19 24.61
C GLU A 256 2.07 16.81 24.89
N LEU A 257 2.59 17.62 23.96
CA LEU A 257 3.89 18.25 24.13
C LEU A 257 3.83 19.40 25.11
N GLU A 258 2.71 20.14 25.17
CA GLU A 258 2.48 21.13 26.22
C GLU A 258 2.53 20.47 27.61
N GLU A 259 1.87 19.32 27.75
CA GLU A 259 1.93 18.53 28.98
C GLU A 259 3.33 18.03 29.30
N SER A 260 4.08 17.65 28.28
CA SER A 260 5.47 17.19 28.42
C SER A 260 6.39 18.32 28.88
N VAL A 261 6.17 19.54 28.41
CA VAL A 261 6.86 20.73 28.90
C VAL A 261 6.47 21.05 30.33
N ARG A 262 5.17 21.03 30.66
CA ARG A 262 4.66 21.27 32.02
C ARG A 262 5.24 20.29 33.04
N LYS A 263 5.36 19.02 32.67
CA LYS A 263 5.96 17.95 33.50
C LYS A 263 7.50 17.96 33.49
N GLY A 264 8.14 18.87 32.76
CA GLY A 264 9.60 18.95 32.64
C GLY A 264 10.25 17.80 31.85
N ARG A 265 9.46 16.97 31.15
CA ARG A 265 9.99 15.95 30.24
C ARG A 265 10.61 16.57 29.00
N LEU A 266 10.06 17.69 28.54
CA LEU A 266 10.59 18.47 27.43
C LEU A 266 10.95 19.87 27.91
N VAL A 267 12.09 20.41 27.50
CA VAL A 267 12.54 21.75 27.93
C VAL A 267 12.62 22.64 26.68
N PRO A 268 11.91 23.78 26.64
CA PRO A 268 12.03 24.72 25.53
C PRO A 268 13.46 25.29 25.42
N ASP A 269 14.01 25.26 24.21
CA ASP A 269 15.35 25.78 23.88
C ASP A 269 15.30 26.97 22.91
N GLY A 270 14.09 27.36 22.47
CA GLY A 270 13.86 28.45 21.53
C GLY A 270 14.29 28.14 20.10
N LYS A 271 14.74 26.90 19.82
CA LYS A 271 15.29 26.49 18.51
C LYS A 271 14.54 25.30 17.92
N ILE A 272 14.41 24.24 18.70
CA ILE A 272 13.70 23.02 18.33
C ILE A 272 12.36 22.96 19.05
N CYS A 273 12.35 23.13 20.37
CA CYS A 273 11.14 23.36 21.16
C CYS A 273 11.07 24.85 21.48
N LEU A 274 10.16 25.55 20.80
CA LEU A 274 10.18 27.01 20.72
C LEU A 274 9.67 27.70 21.97
N ASN A 275 8.67 27.13 22.64
CA ASN A 275 7.96 27.79 23.73
C ASN A 275 7.34 26.80 24.73
N ALA A 276 6.69 27.35 25.75
CA ALA A 276 6.03 26.58 26.82
C ALA A 276 4.86 25.72 26.34
N SER A 277 4.26 26.04 25.19
CA SER A 277 3.20 25.25 24.56
C SER A 277 3.72 24.01 23.82
N GLY A 278 5.04 23.77 23.84
CA GLY A 278 5.63 22.62 23.16
C GLY A 278 5.63 22.74 21.63
N GLU A 279 5.55 23.96 21.08
CA GLU A 279 5.64 24.18 19.64
C GLU A 279 7.02 23.76 19.12
N LEU A 280 7.04 22.92 18.07
CA LEU A 280 8.26 22.36 17.51
C LEU A 280 8.58 22.96 16.15
N ASN A 281 9.84 23.34 15.94
CA ASN A 281 10.37 23.66 14.61
C ASN A 281 10.79 22.36 13.89
N VAL A 282 10.23 22.12 12.70
CA VAL A 282 10.37 20.85 12.00
C VAL A 282 10.59 21.03 10.51
N THR A 283 11.51 20.23 9.95
CA THR A 283 11.62 20.03 8.50
C THR A 283 10.84 18.79 8.11
N LYS A 284 9.94 18.91 7.12
CA LYS A 284 9.03 17.87 6.68
C LYS A 284 9.34 17.43 5.26
N PHE A 285 9.27 16.13 5.00
CA PHE A 285 9.49 15.54 3.69
C PHE A 285 8.27 14.68 3.35
N ALA A 286 7.49 15.07 2.35
CA ALA A 286 6.42 14.25 1.82
C ALA A 286 6.98 13.39 0.68
N VAL A 287 6.68 12.08 0.67
CA VAL A 287 7.27 11.13 -0.29
C VAL A 287 6.16 10.25 -0.87
N GLU A 288 6.05 10.25 -2.19
CA GLU A 288 5.22 9.32 -2.97
C GLU A 288 6.00 8.05 -3.32
N PRO A 289 5.33 6.89 -3.36
CA PRO A 289 5.98 5.63 -3.73
C PRO A 289 6.30 5.59 -5.23
N VAL A 290 7.53 5.18 -5.56
CA VAL A 290 7.97 4.90 -6.93
C VAL A 290 8.74 3.60 -6.92
N TRP A 291 8.18 2.56 -7.52
CA TRP A 291 8.72 1.22 -7.47
C TRP A 291 9.56 0.92 -8.70
N TYR A 292 10.81 0.54 -8.49
CA TYR A 292 11.63 -0.16 -9.46
C TYR A 292 11.36 -1.66 -9.37
N LEU A 293 10.52 -2.16 -10.27
CA LEU A 293 9.94 -3.51 -10.22
C LEU A 293 10.98 -4.63 -10.09
N PRO A 294 12.13 -4.62 -10.81
CA PRO A 294 13.16 -5.65 -10.61
C PRO A 294 13.72 -5.66 -9.19
N GLY A 295 14.01 -4.50 -8.60
CA GLY A 295 14.53 -4.38 -7.25
C GLY A 295 13.50 -4.74 -6.18
N VAL A 296 12.23 -4.40 -6.40
CA VAL A 296 11.13 -4.81 -5.52
C VAL A 296 10.96 -6.33 -5.55
N ALA A 297 11.00 -6.96 -6.72
CA ALA A 297 10.92 -8.41 -6.86
C ALA A 297 12.07 -9.12 -6.14
N GLU A 298 13.31 -8.65 -6.33
CA GLU A 298 14.50 -9.14 -5.62
C GLU A 298 14.34 -9.01 -4.09
N ARG A 299 13.82 -7.87 -3.60
CA ARG A 299 13.59 -7.63 -2.16
C ARG A 299 12.60 -8.62 -1.54
N PHE A 300 11.68 -9.16 -2.33
CA PHE A 300 10.72 -10.18 -1.91
C PHE A 300 11.16 -11.61 -2.24
N GLY A 301 12.32 -11.81 -2.86
CA GLY A 301 12.80 -13.14 -3.25
C GLY A 301 11.93 -13.82 -4.31
N ILE A 302 11.24 -13.05 -5.15
CA ILE A 302 10.39 -13.54 -6.25
C ILE A 302 10.88 -13.00 -7.59
N ASP A 303 10.48 -13.64 -8.68
CA ASP A 303 10.79 -13.11 -10.02
C ASP A 303 9.88 -11.93 -10.39
N GLU A 304 10.40 -11.03 -11.23
CA GLU A 304 9.69 -9.82 -11.68
C GLU A 304 8.35 -10.15 -12.37
N GLY A 305 8.27 -11.27 -13.09
CA GLY A 305 7.06 -11.69 -13.80
C GLY A 305 5.94 -12.08 -12.84
N THR A 306 6.26 -12.87 -11.81
CA THR A 306 5.33 -13.23 -10.73
C THR A 306 4.86 -12.00 -9.97
N LEU A 307 5.76 -11.06 -9.63
CA LEU A 307 5.38 -9.80 -8.99
C LEU A 307 4.37 -9.03 -9.85
N ARG A 308 4.69 -8.80 -11.13
CA ARG A 308 3.83 -8.07 -12.07
C ARG A 308 2.46 -8.73 -12.24
N ARG A 309 2.46 -10.06 -12.39
CA ARG A 309 1.24 -10.84 -12.55
C ARG A 309 0.35 -10.73 -11.32
N SER A 310 0.92 -10.92 -10.14
CA SER A 310 0.22 -10.78 -8.86
C SER A 310 -0.36 -9.38 -8.69
N LEU A 311 0.42 -8.33 -9.01
CA LEU A 311 -0.06 -6.95 -8.96
C LEU A 311 -1.25 -6.73 -9.91
N PHE A 312 -1.18 -7.22 -11.14
CA PHE A 312 -2.28 -7.10 -12.11
C PHE A 312 -3.54 -7.87 -11.67
N GLU A 313 -3.40 -9.17 -11.36
CA GLU A 313 -4.54 -10.04 -11.03
C GLU A 313 -5.24 -9.59 -9.73
N HIS A 314 -4.48 -9.24 -8.70
CA HIS A 314 -5.03 -8.86 -7.39
C HIS A 314 -5.39 -7.37 -7.25
N THR A 315 -5.17 -6.56 -8.29
CA THR A 315 -5.73 -5.19 -8.40
C THR A 315 -6.92 -5.11 -9.36
N GLY A 316 -7.57 -6.25 -9.63
CA GLY A 316 -8.76 -6.31 -10.49
C GLY A 316 -8.46 -6.10 -11.96
N GLY A 317 -7.25 -6.44 -12.43
CA GLY A 317 -6.81 -6.20 -13.80
C GLY A 317 -6.46 -4.73 -14.08
N SER A 318 -6.21 -3.94 -13.03
CA SER A 318 -5.71 -2.58 -13.18
C SER A 318 -4.29 -2.59 -13.77
N TYR A 319 -3.98 -1.59 -14.60
CA TYR A 319 -2.68 -1.43 -15.24
C TYR A 319 -2.24 -2.64 -16.10
N PRO A 320 -2.90 -2.91 -17.25
CA PRO A 320 -2.51 -4.00 -18.16
C PRO A 320 -1.04 -3.98 -18.57
N GLU A 321 -0.41 -2.80 -18.56
CA GLU A 321 1.01 -2.60 -18.83
C GLU A 321 1.94 -3.40 -17.91
N LEU A 322 1.49 -3.81 -16.72
CA LEU A 322 2.25 -4.72 -15.85
C LEU A 322 2.55 -6.04 -16.56
N ILE A 323 1.62 -6.53 -17.39
CA ILE A 323 1.76 -7.76 -18.18
C ILE A 323 2.34 -7.49 -19.56
N THR A 324 1.88 -6.42 -20.20
CA THR A 324 2.12 -6.21 -21.62
C THR A 324 3.35 -5.35 -21.93
N ARG A 325 3.87 -4.59 -20.95
CA ARG A 325 5.04 -3.69 -21.10
C ARG A 325 6.18 -4.07 -20.16
N ASN A 326 6.86 -5.18 -20.49
CA ASN A 326 8.06 -5.62 -19.77
C ASN A 326 9.26 -4.67 -19.90
N ASP A 327 9.23 -3.78 -20.90
CA ASP A 327 10.21 -2.71 -21.13
C ASP A 327 10.11 -1.57 -20.10
N ILE A 328 8.93 -1.33 -19.52
CA ILE A 328 8.76 -0.32 -18.47
C ILE A 328 9.04 -0.96 -17.11
N LYS A 329 10.11 -0.53 -16.44
CA LYS A 329 10.55 -1.08 -15.14
C LYS A 329 10.04 -0.32 -13.92
N LEU A 330 9.38 0.83 -14.12
CA LEU A 330 8.88 1.67 -13.04
C LEU A 330 7.37 1.55 -12.87
N PHE A 331 6.92 1.60 -11.63
CA PHE A 331 5.51 1.60 -11.26
C PHE A 331 5.25 2.61 -10.15
N LEU A 332 4.26 3.47 -10.32
CA LEU A 332 3.74 4.38 -9.29
C LEU A 332 2.44 3.76 -8.75
N PRO A 333 2.52 2.93 -7.70
CA PRO A 333 1.33 2.31 -7.13
C PRO A 333 0.41 3.37 -6.51
N PRO A 334 -0.92 3.25 -6.64
CA PRO A 334 -1.88 4.20 -6.08
C PRO A 334 -2.10 3.97 -4.57
N ILE A 335 -1.03 3.87 -3.80
CA ILE A 335 -1.05 3.62 -2.35
C ILE A 335 -0.62 4.86 -1.57
N GLY A 336 -0.79 4.81 -0.25
CA GLY A 336 -0.32 5.86 0.65
C GLY A 336 1.21 5.98 0.64
N GLY A 337 1.70 7.22 0.66
CA GLY A 337 3.11 7.53 0.79
C GLY A 337 3.59 7.54 2.25
N LEU A 338 4.62 8.36 2.51
CA LEU A 338 5.12 8.61 3.87
C LEU A 338 5.44 10.08 4.07
N THR A 339 5.54 10.47 5.34
CA THR A 339 6.04 11.78 5.75
C THR A 339 7.18 11.60 6.74
N VAL A 340 8.32 12.26 6.49
CA VAL A 340 9.41 12.36 7.45
C VAL A 340 9.30 13.69 8.18
N TYR A 341 9.51 13.66 9.50
CA TYR A 341 9.63 14.82 10.38
C TYR A 341 11.04 14.81 10.97
N CYS A 342 11.87 15.79 10.59
CA CYS A 342 13.21 15.98 11.11
C CYS A 342 13.22 17.13 12.11
N PHE A 343 13.68 16.84 13.32
CA PHE A 343 13.93 17.79 14.39
C PHE A 343 15.43 18.12 14.42
N GLY A 344 15.73 19.42 14.37
CA GLY A 344 17.11 19.92 14.22
C GLY A 344 17.53 20.09 12.76
N ASP A 345 18.84 20.16 12.53
CA ASP A 345 19.43 20.36 11.19
C ASP A 345 19.36 19.05 10.37
N PRO A 346 18.69 19.04 9.19
CA PRO A 346 18.64 17.89 8.30
C PRO A 346 20.02 17.31 7.92
N LYS A 347 21.07 18.13 7.88
CA LYS A 347 22.44 17.66 7.56
C LYS A 347 22.99 16.66 8.58
N LYS A 348 22.49 16.70 9.82
CA LYS A 348 22.93 15.81 10.90
C LYS A 348 22.35 14.40 10.79
N MET A 349 21.30 14.18 9.99
CA MET A 349 20.72 12.85 9.79
C MET A 349 21.73 11.86 9.18
N SER A 350 22.57 12.34 8.26
CA SER A 350 23.58 11.55 7.55
C SER A 350 24.99 11.63 8.18
N ASP A 351 25.19 12.45 9.20
CA ASP A 351 26.50 12.66 9.81
C ASP A 351 26.83 11.52 10.78
N PRO A 352 27.88 10.71 10.53
CA PRO A 352 28.25 9.60 11.41
C PRO A 352 28.73 10.05 12.79
N ASN A 353 29.10 11.33 12.97
CA ASN A 353 29.54 11.86 14.26
C ASN A 353 28.37 12.42 15.10
N SER A 354 27.22 12.64 14.48
CA SER A 354 26.01 13.07 15.16
C SER A 354 25.24 11.84 15.66
N LYS A 355 24.62 11.96 16.84
CA LYS A 355 23.71 10.94 17.34
C LYS A 355 22.34 11.04 16.66
N LEU A 356 21.73 9.90 16.36
CA LEU A 356 20.42 9.81 15.72
C LEU A 356 19.41 9.05 16.58
N ALA A 357 18.29 9.71 16.89
CA ALA A 357 17.09 9.08 17.43
C ALA A 357 16.05 8.90 16.31
N LEU A 358 15.62 7.66 16.07
CA LEU A 358 14.71 7.30 14.98
C LEU A 358 13.44 6.62 15.50
N ARG A 359 12.29 7.14 15.06
CA ARG A 359 10.98 6.48 15.19
C ARG A 359 10.39 6.19 13.81
N VAL A 360 10.17 4.91 13.51
CA VAL A 360 9.39 4.49 12.34
C VAL A 360 7.98 4.11 12.79
N HIS A 361 7.00 4.89 12.36
CA HIS A 361 5.59 4.78 12.73
C HIS A 361 4.76 4.34 11.53
N ASP A 362 3.88 3.36 11.74
CA ASP A 362 2.85 3.02 10.75
C ASP A 362 1.53 3.62 11.23
N GLU A 363 0.82 4.27 10.32
CA GLU A 363 -0.46 4.93 10.55
C GLU A 363 -1.46 4.07 11.32
N CYS A 364 -2.09 4.70 12.31
CA CYS A 364 -3.21 4.19 13.05
C CYS A 364 -4.18 5.35 13.32
N ASN A 365 -4.99 5.72 12.32
CA ASN A 365 -5.87 6.87 12.31
C ASN A 365 -6.70 7.03 13.60
N GLY A 366 -7.37 5.95 14.04
CA GLY A 366 -8.17 5.96 15.27
C GLY A 366 -7.39 6.34 16.55
N SER A 367 -6.11 5.99 16.64
CA SER A 367 -5.27 6.37 17.78
C SER A 367 -4.55 7.69 17.51
N ASP A 368 -3.88 7.82 16.37
CA ASP A 368 -3.02 8.95 16.02
C ASP A 368 -3.78 10.26 15.83
N VAL A 369 -5.07 10.21 15.47
CA VAL A 369 -5.92 11.41 15.29
C VAL A 369 -6.91 11.56 16.45
N PHE A 370 -7.59 10.48 16.84
CA PHE A 370 -8.71 10.53 17.77
C PHE A 370 -8.41 10.02 19.18
N GLY A 371 -7.18 9.56 19.46
CA GLY A 371 -6.78 9.20 20.82
C GLY A 371 -7.38 7.90 21.35
N SER A 372 -7.75 6.95 20.49
CA SER A 372 -8.20 5.63 20.91
C SER A 372 -7.18 4.93 21.84
N ASP A 373 -7.69 4.39 22.93
CA ASP A 373 -6.99 3.69 24.03
C ASP A 373 -6.83 2.17 23.80
N ILE A 374 -7.33 1.65 22.68
CA ILE A 374 -7.31 0.22 22.33
C ILE A 374 -5.90 -0.24 21.87
N CYS A 375 -5.04 0.70 21.46
CA CYS A 375 -3.68 0.39 21.02
C CYS A 375 -2.65 1.42 21.49
N THR A 376 -1.38 1.04 21.50
CA THR A 376 -0.27 1.88 21.96
C THR A 376 0.30 2.79 20.86
N CYS A 377 -0.39 2.96 19.72
CA CYS A 377 0.15 3.68 18.56
C CYS A 377 0.45 5.16 18.88
N ARG A 378 -0.55 5.92 19.35
CA ARG A 378 -0.37 7.33 19.69
C ARG A 378 0.61 7.54 20.85
N PRO A 379 0.52 6.85 22.01
CA PRO A 379 1.48 7.04 23.09
C PRO A 379 2.93 6.82 22.63
N TYR A 380 3.16 5.82 21.78
CA TYR A 380 4.51 5.52 21.29
C TYR A 380 4.96 6.50 20.18
N LEU A 381 4.04 7.10 19.43
CA LEU A 381 4.33 8.21 18.51
C LEU A 381 4.79 9.45 19.29
N ILE A 382 4.05 9.84 20.34
CA ILE A 382 4.38 10.98 21.18
C ILE A 382 5.73 10.77 21.88
N PHE A 383 5.96 9.60 22.49
CA PHE A 383 7.27 9.25 23.05
C PHE A 383 8.39 9.32 22.00
N GLY A 384 8.10 8.82 20.79
CA GLY A 384 8.97 8.91 19.62
C GLY A 384 9.42 10.35 19.31
N ILE A 385 8.45 11.28 19.31
CA ILE A 385 8.67 12.70 19.05
C ILE A 385 9.44 13.35 20.20
N GLU A 386 9.07 13.09 21.46
CA GLU A 386 9.76 13.65 22.64
C GLU A 386 11.26 13.30 22.62
N GLU A 387 11.60 12.04 22.40
CA GLU A 387 12.99 11.58 22.38
C GLU A 387 13.75 12.06 21.14
N ALA A 388 13.09 12.15 19.99
CA ALA A 388 13.68 12.74 18.80
C ALA A 388 14.04 14.22 19.02
N VAL A 389 13.16 15.00 19.65
CA VAL A 389 13.42 16.40 20.00
C VAL A 389 14.57 16.49 21.00
N LYS A 390 14.57 15.69 22.08
CA LYS A 390 15.67 15.67 23.06
C LYS A 390 17.01 15.35 22.42
N GLU A 391 17.07 14.41 21.48
CA GLU A 391 18.32 14.07 20.79
C GLU A 391 18.82 15.24 19.95
N ALA A 392 17.93 15.90 19.23
CA ALA A 392 18.26 17.06 18.44
C ALA A 392 18.73 18.25 19.31
N GLN A 393 18.12 18.47 20.48
CA GLN A 393 18.52 19.49 21.46
C GLN A 393 19.92 19.23 22.04
N ARG A 394 20.31 17.96 22.22
CA ARG A 394 21.66 17.55 22.63
C ARG A 394 22.71 17.70 21.54
N GLY A 395 22.33 18.22 20.38
CA GLY A 395 23.23 18.43 19.25
C GLY A 395 23.27 17.28 18.25
N GLY A 396 22.44 16.24 18.41
CA GLY A 396 22.23 15.18 17.44
C GLY A 396 21.15 15.51 16.40
N SER A 397 20.41 14.49 15.96
CA SER A 397 19.27 14.59 15.06
C SER A 397 18.13 13.69 15.53
N GLY A 398 16.90 14.19 15.42
CA GLY A 398 15.68 13.44 15.70
C GLY A 398 14.88 13.24 14.44
N VAL A 399 14.50 11.99 14.13
CA VAL A 399 13.74 11.65 12.92
C VAL A 399 12.54 10.79 13.28
N VAL A 400 11.36 11.23 12.86
CA VAL A 400 10.12 10.46 12.92
C VAL A 400 9.62 10.24 11.49
N ILE A 401 9.41 9.00 11.10
CA ILE A 401 8.89 8.63 9.78
C ILE A 401 7.51 8.04 9.95
N TYR A 402 6.52 8.66 9.32
CA TYR A 402 5.12 8.27 9.37
C TYR A 402 4.70 7.63 8.05
N PHE A 403 4.51 6.31 8.05
CA PHE A 403 4.06 5.53 6.89
C PHE A 403 2.54 5.43 6.88
N ARG A 404 1.92 5.72 5.74
CA ARG A 404 0.45 5.62 5.56
C ARG A 404 0.02 4.18 5.25
N LYS A 405 0.17 3.31 6.25
CA LYS A 405 -0.08 1.85 6.18
C LYS A 405 -1.06 1.40 7.27
N GLU A 406 -2.26 1.96 7.25
CA GLU A 406 -3.33 1.65 8.23
C GLU A 406 -3.59 0.14 8.39
N GLY A 407 -3.82 -0.27 9.64
CA GLY A 407 -4.27 -1.63 9.96
C GLY A 407 -3.29 -2.71 9.52
N ARG A 408 -1.97 -2.46 9.58
CA ARG A 408 -0.94 -3.38 9.03
C ARG A 408 -1.08 -3.61 7.52
N ALA A 409 -1.45 -2.55 6.80
CA ALA A 409 -1.79 -2.59 5.38
C ALA A 409 -3.02 -3.48 5.04
N LEU A 410 -3.85 -3.84 6.03
CA LEU A 410 -5.16 -4.50 5.82
C LEU A 410 -6.32 -3.51 5.68
N GLY A 411 -6.08 -2.24 6.00
CA GLY A 411 -7.09 -1.19 5.99
C GLY A 411 -7.97 -1.17 7.26
N GLU A 412 -8.70 -0.07 7.41
CA GLU A 412 -9.48 0.25 8.61
C GLU A 412 -10.70 -0.66 8.81
N VAL A 413 -11.37 -1.06 7.72
CA VAL A 413 -12.53 -1.98 7.78
C VAL A 413 -12.14 -3.31 8.42
N THR A 414 -11.07 -3.94 7.93
CA THR A 414 -10.56 -5.21 8.46
C THR A 414 -10.16 -5.08 9.92
N LYS A 415 -9.48 -3.97 10.28
CA LYS A 415 -9.12 -3.65 11.66
C LYS A 415 -10.35 -3.60 12.57
N TYR A 416 -11.42 -2.94 12.16
CA TYR A 416 -12.66 -2.86 12.96
C TYR A 416 -13.39 -4.19 13.05
N LEU A 417 -13.38 -5.01 11.99
CA LEU A 417 -13.90 -6.38 12.06
C LEU A 417 -13.11 -7.22 13.09
N VAL A 418 -11.79 -7.08 13.13
CA VAL A 418 -10.93 -7.75 14.13
C VAL A 418 -11.25 -7.25 15.53
N TYR A 419 -11.41 -5.94 15.75
CA TYR A 419 -11.78 -5.39 17.05
C TYR A 419 -13.14 -5.89 17.52
N ASN A 420 -14.14 -5.89 16.63
CA ASN A 420 -15.47 -6.41 16.93
C ASN A 420 -15.42 -7.91 17.28
N ALA A 421 -14.65 -8.71 16.54
CA ALA A 421 -14.49 -10.14 16.82
C ALA A 421 -13.76 -10.40 18.14
N ARG A 422 -12.81 -9.53 18.51
CA ARG A 422 -12.11 -9.58 19.80
C ARG A 422 -13.05 -9.25 20.95
N LYS A 423 -13.77 -8.13 20.87
CA LYS A 423 -14.68 -7.64 21.92
C LYS A 423 -15.90 -8.53 22.13
N ARG A 424 -16.48 -9.10 21.06
CA ARG A 424 -17.54 -10.13 21.18
C ARG A 424 -17.04 -11.48 21.66
N GLY A 425 -15.72 -11.69 21.59
CA GLY A 425 -15.05 -12.83 22.20
C GLY A 425 -14.68 -12.54 23.64
N SER A 426 -13.53 -13.06 24.07
CA SER A 426 -12.99 -12.83 25.43
C SER A 426 -11.90 -11.76 25.48
N ASP A 427 -11.63 -11.08 24.35
CA ASP A 427 -10.54 -10.10 24.15
C ASP A 427 -9.23 -10.43 24.88
N LYS A 428 -8.78 -11.69 24.75
CA LYS A 428 -7.55 -12.19 25.35
C LYS A 428 -6.33 -11.90 24.49
N ALA A 429 -5.21 -11.60 25.14
CA ALA A 429 -3.94 -11.38 24.46
C ALA A 429 -3.47 -12.63 23.68
N SER A 430 -3.70 -13.82 24.23
CA SER A 430 -3.36 -15.12 23.60
C SER A 430 -4.04 -15.35 22.24
N GLU A 431 -5.23 -14.79 22.02
CA GLU A 431 -5.99 -14.96 20.78
C GLU A 431 -5.76 -13.84 19.76
N TYR A 432 -5.01 -12.78 20.12
CA TYR A 432 -4.91 -11.54 19.35
C TYR A 432 -4.60 -11.79 17.85
N PHE A 433 -3.53 -12.54 17.56
CA PHE A 433 -3.12 -12.80 16.18
C PHE A 433 -4.04 -13.78 15.45
N LYS A 434 -4.58 -14.77 16.18
CA LYS A 434 -5.52 -15.76 15.62
C LYS A 434 -6.78 -15.07 15.10
N ARG A 435 -7.26 -14.05 15.80
CA ARG A 435 -8.42 -13.25 15.35
C ARG A 435 -8.12 -12.48 14.06
N THR A 436 -6.91 -11.93 13.93
CA THR A 436 -6.48 -11.30 12.68
C THR A 436 -6.41 -12.32 11.54
N GLU A 437 -5.78 -13.47 11.75
CA GLU A 437 -5.67 -14.53 10.73
C GLU A 437 -7.03 -15.06 10.28
N ASN A 438 -7.97 -15.26 11.21
CA ASN A 438 -9.31 -15.75 10.88
C ASN A 438 -10.07 -14.80 9.94
N ILE A 439 -9.78 -13.50 9.97
CA ILE A 439 -10.49 -12.47 9.20
C ILE A 439 -9.72 -12.08 7.93
N ALA A 440 -8.40 -11.88 8.07
CA ALA A 440 -7.54 -11.35 7.01
C ALA A 440 -6.77 -12.44 6.26
N GLY A 441 -6.75 -13.68 6.74
CA GLY A 441 -5.94 -14.78 6.22
C GLY A 441 -4.44 -14.68 6.56
N VAL A 442 -3.98 -13.56 7.11
CA VAL A 442 -2.58 -13.29 7.47
C VAL A 442 -2.49 -12.41 8.72
N LYS A 443 -1.37 -12.49 9.46
CA LYS A 443 -1.12 -11.65 10.66
C LYS A 443 -0.71 -10.21 10.34
N ASP A 444 -0.05 -10.01 9.19
CA ASP A 444 0.56 -8.74 8.80
C ASP A 444 0.76 -8.70 7.27
N MET A 445 0.37 -7.60 6.61
CA MET A 445 0.65 -7.33 5.19
C MET A 445 1.62 -6.17 4.99
N ARG A 446 2.24 -5.67 6.07
CA ARG A 446 3.26 -4.62 5.96
C ARG A 446 4.52 -5.23 5.38
N PHE A 447 4.81 -4.83 4.15
CA PHE A 447 6.10 -5.06 3.54
C PHE A 447 7.15 -4.12 4.16
N GLN A 448 7.68 -4.51 5.32
CA GLN A 448 8.73 -3.76 6.01
C GLN A 448 10.06 -3.81 5.24
N ALA A 449 10.25 -4.78 4.34
CA ALA A 449 11.44 -4.89 3.52
C ALA A 449 11.69 -3.66 2.61
N LEU A 450 10.66 -2.88 2.27
CA LEU A 450 10.77 -1.63 1.50
C LEU A 450 10.93 -0.38 2.37
N MET A 451 10.71 -0.51 3.69
CA MET A 451 10.75 0.61 4.63
C MET A 451 12.13 1.30 4.73
N PRO A 452 13.28 0.60 4.68
CA PRO A 452 14.60 1.23 4.84
C PRO A 452 15.00 2.17 3.70
N ASP A 453 14.33 2.13 2.55
CA ASP A 453 14.66 2.93 1.37
C ASP A 453 14.71 4.44 1.67
N ILE A 454 13.78 4.94 2.51
CA ILE A 454 13.80 6.34 2.95
C ILE A 454 15.00 6.65 3.86
N LEU A 455 15.48 5.70 4.66
CA LEU A 455 16.67 5.89 5.49
C LEU A 455 17.91 6.02 4.61
N HIS A 456 18.02 5.19 3.57
CA HIS A 456 19.05 5.31 2.55
C HIS A 456 18.94 6.62 1.78
N TRP A 457 17.73 7.08 1.49
CA TRP A 457 17.51 8.37 0.85
C TRP A 457 17.98 9.55 1.72
N LEU A 458 17.75 9.47 3.03
CA LEU A 458 18.23 10.45 4.03
C LEU A 458 19.75 10.36 4.30
N GLY A 459 20.44 9.37 3.72
CA GLY A 459 21.88 9.16 3.92
C GLY A 459 22.22 8.58 5.30
N ILE A 460 21.25 8.01 6.01
CA ILE A 460 21.45 7.43 7.34
C ILE A 460 22.30 6.16 7.21
N THR A 461 23.42 6.13 7.95
CA THR A 461 24.38 5.01 7.95
C THR A 461 24.42 4.25 9.27
N LYS A 462 23.90 4.84 10.36
CA LYS A 462 23.71 4.18 11.67
C LYS A 462 22.54 4.81 12.40
N ILE A 463 21.94 4.08 13.33
CA ILE A 463 20.92 4.59 14.24
C ILE A 463 21.40 4.36 15.66
N ASP A 464 21.62 5.44 16.41
CA ASP A 464 22.05 5.33 17.80
C ASP A 464 20.91 4.84 18.68
N ARG A 465 19.71 5.40 18.51
CA ARG A 465 18.52 5.05 19.31
C ARG A 465 17.31 4.81 18.40
N MET A 466 16.85 3.57 18.30
CA MET A 466 15.61 3.23 17.59
C MET A 466 14.45 3.05 18.57
N LEU A 467 13.43 3.89 18.44
CA LEU A 467 12.23 3.88 19.28
C LEU A 467 11.22 2.88 18.74
N SER A 468 11.53 1.59 18.86
CA SER A 468 10.69 0.51 18.39
C SER A 468 10.92 -0.82 19.11
N MET A 469 9.81 -1.50 19.42
CA MET A 469 9.78 -2.89 19.89
C MET A 469 9.65 -3.90 18.74
N SER A 470 9.39 -3.45 17.50
CA SER A 470 9.13 -4.35 16.38
C SER A 470 10.40 -4.96 15.81
N ASN A 471 10.54 -6.29 15.89
CA ASN A 471 11.64 -7.01 15.24
C ASN A 471 11.57 -6.87 13.72
N MET A 472 10.39 -6.98 13.11
CA MET A 472 10.24 -6.77 11.66
C MET A 472 10.81 -5.44 11.16
N LYS A 473 10.68 -4.36 11.93
CA LYS A 473 11.26 -3.06 11.58
C LYS A 473 12.77 -3.04 11.81
N HIS A 474 13.22 -3.57 12.93
CA HIS A 474 14.64 -3.67 13.27
C HIS A 474 15.39 -4.49 12.22
N ASP A 475 14.94 -5.72 11.95
CA ASP A 475 15.58 -6.68 11.06
C ASP A 475 15.62 -6.12 9.64
N ALA A 476 14.51 -5.54 9.14
CA ALA A 476 14.50 -4.89 7.83
C ALA A 476 15.57 -3.79 7.69
N ILE A 477 15.80 -2.99 8.73
CA ILE A 477 16.81 -1.91 8.72
C ILE A 477 18.23 -2.49 8.76
N VAL A 478 18.48 -3.44 9.66
CA VAL A 478 19.81 -4.06 9.83
C VAL A 478 20.20 -4.87 8.60
N ASP A 479 19.27 -5.63 8.02
CA ASP A 479 19.47 -6.41 6.79
C ASP A 479 19.80 -5.52 5.58
N GLN A 480 19.36 -4.27 5.60
CA GLN A 480 19.73 -3.26 4.60
C GLN A 480 21.06 -2.54 4.92
N GLY A 481 21.77 -2.97 5.96
CA GLY A 481 23.12 -2.52 6.31
C GLY A 481 23.17 -1.25 7.16
N ILE A 482 22.08 -0.92 7.85
CA ILE A 482 22.05 0.20 8.81
C ILE A 482 22.07 -0.38 10.23
N PRO A 483 23.22 -0.39 10.93
CA PRO A 483 23.28 -0.86 12.31
C PRO A 483 22.43 0.00 13.25
N ILE A 484 21.79 -0.66 14.21
CA ILE A 484 21.04 -0.04 15.30
C ILE A 484 21.80 -0.33 16.61
N HIS A 485 22.20 0.71 17.34
CA HIS A 485 23.00 0.55 18.57
C HIS A 485 22.14 0.32 19.81
N GLU A 486 21.01 1.02 19.92
CA GLU A 486 20.08 0.89 21.04
C GLU A 486 18.64 0.77 20.53
N ARG A 487 17.89 -0.19 21.09
CA ARG A 487 16.43 -0.29 20.90
C ARG A 487 15.74 0.21 22.16
N VAL A 488 14.84 1.16 22.00
CA VAL A 488 14.14 1.83 23.11
C VAL A 488 12.66 1.42 23.09
N PRO A 489 12.18 0.63 24.07
CA PRO A 489 10.77 0.30 24.19
C PRO A 489 9.95 1.52 24.63
N ILE A 490 8.62 1.44 24.50
CA ILE A 490 7.76 2.45 25.12
C ILE A 490 7.85 2.33 26.66
N PRO A 491 7.87 3.45 27.42
CA PRO A 491 7.78 3.39 28.88
C PRO A 491 6.47 2.75 29.35
N ASP A 492 6.53 1.97 30.43
CA ASP A 492 5.37 1.22 30.96
C ASP A 492 4.23 2.14 31.40
N GLU A 493 4.57 3.32 31.94
CA GLU A 493 3.62 4.35 32.37
C GLU A 493 2.87 5.03 31.22
N MET A 494 3.33 4.84 29.98
CA MET A 494 2.68 5.37 28.77
C MET A 494 1.80 4.32 28.06
N ILE A 495 1.70 3.10 28.59
CA ILE A 495 0.88 2.03 28.02
C ILE A 495 -0.55 2.13 28.62
N PRO A 496 -1.58 2.43 27.81
CA PRO A 496 -2.96 2.39 28.28
C PRO A 496 -3.37 0.98 28.73
N GLU A 497 -4.28 0.88 29.69
CA GLU A 497 -4.70 -0.40 30.28
C GLU A 497 -5.32 -1.35 29.24
N ASP A 498 -6.29 -0.89 28.44
CA ASP A 498 -6.94 -1.71 27.39
C ASP A 498 -5.95 -2.11 26.27
N SER A 499 -4.86 -1.35 26.11
CA SER A 499 -3.80 -1.65 25.15
C SER A 499 -2.85 -2.77 25.61
N ARG A 500 -2.91 -3.20 26.89
CA ARG A 500 -2.10 -4.32 27.42
C ARG A 500 -2.34 -5.60 26.62
N VAL A 501 -3.59 -5.85 26.21
CA VAL A 501 -3.96 -6.99 25.34
C VAL A 501 -3.12 -7.03 24.07
N GLU A 502 -2.91 -5.87 23.43
CA GLU A 502 -2.14 -5.79 22.21
C GLU A 502 -0.64 -5.91 22.46
N ILE A 503 -0.11 -5.14 23.42
CA ILE A 503 1.34 -5.05 23.62
C ILE A 503 1.92 -6.34 24.20
N ASP A 504 1.22 -6.98 25.14
CA ASP A 504 1.68 -8.22 25.77
C ASP A 504 1.62 -9.38 24.77
N ALA A 505 0.58 -9.43 23.93
CA ALA A 505 0.50 -10.38 22.81
C ALA A 505 1.67 -10.20 21.83
N LYS A 506 2.04 -8.94 21.52
CA LYS A 506 3.16 -8.63 20.63
C LYS A 506 4.51 -9.02 21.25
N ILE A 507 4.73 -8.71 22.53
CA ILE A 507 5.94 -9.09 23.27
C ILE A 507 6.12 -10.60 23.26
N HIS A 508 5.06 -11.35 23.57
CA HIS A 508 5.10 -12.81 23.53
C HIS A 508 5.34 -13.36 22.13
N ALA A 509 4.80 -12.73 21.09
CA ALA A 509 5.09 -13.07 19.70
C ALA A 509 6.50 -12.66 19.23
N GLY A 510 7.34 -12.15 20.14
CA GLY A 510 8.75 -11.89 19.92
C GLY A 510 9.13 -10.41 19.84
N TYR A 511 8.21 -9.46 20.05
CA TYR A 511 8.60 -8.05 20.10
C TYR A 511 9.61 -7.79 21.22
N PHE A 512 10.60 -6.96 20.94
CA PHE A 512 11.64 -6.60 21.88
C PHE A 512 11.06 -5.90 23.11
N THR A 513 11.51 -6.32 24.28
CA THR A 513 11.21 -5.70 25.56
C THR A 513 12.44 -5.81 26.46
N THR A 514 12.60 -4.85 27.36
CA THR A 514 13.54 -4.95 28.49
C THR A 514 12.88 -5.53 29.74
N GLY A 515 11.56 -5.73 29.69
CA GLY A 515 10.74 -6.25 30.78
C GLY A 515 10.47 -7.75 30.70
N LYS A 516 9.47 -8.21 31.46
CA LYS A 516 9.07 -9.62 31.53
C LYS A 516 8.35 -10.05 30.24
N ILE A 517 8.68 -11.24 29.73
CA ILE A 517 7.89 -11.94 28.71
C ILE A 517 6.91 -12.86 29.44
N MET A 518 5.61 -12.63 29.25
CA MET A 518 4.56 -13.42 29.89
C MET A 518 4.46 -14.83 29.29
N THR A 519 4.17 -15.81 30.12
CA THR A 519 3.81 -17.16 29.69
C THR A 519 2.43 -17.18 29.01
N VAL A 520 2.09 -18.27 28.33
CA VAL A 520 0.76 -18.41 27.67
C VAL A 520 -0.38 -18.35 28.69
N GLU A 521 -0.19 -18.96 29.86
CA GLU A 521 -1.16 -18.95 30.97
C GLU A 521 -1.35 -17.53 31.54
N GLU A 522 -0.27 -16.77 31.65
CA GLU A 522 -0.33 -15.37 32.09
C GLU A 522 -1.02 -14.48 31.04
N LEU A 523 -0.77 -14.71 29.74
CA LEU A 523 -1.45 -13.98 28.66
C LEU A 523 -2.96 -14.23 28.61
N ASP A 524 -3.42 -15.43 28.97
CA ASP A 524 -4.85 -15.76 29.01
C ASP A 524 -5.61 -14.94 30.08
N ASN A 525 -4.89 -14.43 31.08
CA ASN A 525 -5.42 -13.56 32.12
C ASN A 525 -5.40 -12.08 31.72
N VAL A 526 -4.64 -11.69 30.69
CA VAL A 526 -4.67 -10.33 30.13
C VAL A 526 -5.90 -10.18 29.25
N LYS A 527 -6.88 -9.42 29.74
CA LYS A 527 -8.16 -9.18 29.08
C LYS A 527 -8.41 -7.70 28.91
N GLY A 528 -8.95 -7.33 27.75
CA GLY A 528 -9.45 -5.99 27.51
C GLY A 528 -10.86 -5.81 28.08
N ARG A 529 -11.41 -4.61 27.96
CA ARG A 529 -12.81 -4.32 28.30
C ARG A 529 -13.78 -5.26 27.57
N ALA A 530 -14.82 -5.70 28.26
CA ALA A 530 -15.87 -6.54 27.68
C ALA A 530 -16.74 -5.74 26.71
N TRP A 531 -17.54 -6.45 25.89
CA TRP A 531 -18.48 -5.80 24.97
C TRP A 531 -19.50 -4.94 25.75
N GLU A 532 -20.01 -5.45 26.87
CA GLU A 532 -21.01 -4.70 27.68
C GLU A 532 -20.43 -3.43 28.32
N ASP A 533 -19.12 -3.40 28.60
CA ASP A 533 -18.44 -2.23 29.18
C ASP A 533 -18.28 -1.07 28.19
N VAL A 534 -18.50 -1.31 26.88
CA VAL A 534 -18.43 -0.30 25.82
C VAL A 534 -19.79 0.37 25.56
N ASP A 535 -20.89 -0.25 26.01
CA ASP A 535 -22.27 0.24 25.81
C ASP A 535 -22.68 1.32 26.85
N HIS A 536 -21.72 2.02 27.46
CA HIS A 536 -21.94 3.00 28.54
C HIS A 536 -21.43 4.41 28.22
#